data_AF-A0A1Q6RPL8-F1
#
_entry.id   AF-A0A1Q6RPL8-F1
#
_cell.length_a   1.000
_cell.length_b   1.000
_cell.length_c   1.000
_cell.angle_alpha   90.00
_cell.angle_beta   90.00
_cell.angle_gamma   90.00
#
_symmetry.space_group_name_H-M   'P 1'
#
loop_
_entity.id
_entity.type
_entity.pdbx_description
1 polymer ?
#
loop_
_entity_poly.entity_id
_entity_poly.type
_entity_poly.pdbx_seq_one_letter_code
_entity_poly.pdbx_strand_id
1 'polypeptide(L)'
;MDLEHHYRHKQHTFDAFCKRTIRNESANAFRQIRVQQDRFVSLSDLPEEGSEALATYDLYPWEYTSFPVGGDVILIKDDRLADALTALPQRFRDILLMYWFLELADREIGERLNLSRRTVNNRRQQAYELLKELMGGDANE
;
A
#
# COMPACT_ATOMS: atom_id res chain seq x y z
N MET A 1 38.29 16.23 -67.57
CA MET A 1 37.67 14.92 -67.26
C MET A 1 37.94 14.45 -65.83
N ASP A 2 39.06 14.81 -65.19
CA ASP A 2 39.47 14.26 -63.88
C ASP A 2 38.66 14.78 -62.67
N LEU A 3 38.21 16.04 -62.69
CA LEU A 3 37.38 16.59 -61.60
C LEU A 3 36.01 15.90 -61.48
N GLU A 4 35.39 15.49 -62.58
CA GLU A 4 34.05 14.89 -62.55
C GLU A 4 34.06 13.50 -61.90
N HIS A 5 35.10 12.71 -62.14
CA HIS A 5 35.31 11.42 -61.50
C HIS A 5 35.55 11.58 -59.98
N HIS A 6 36.31 12.60 -59.58
CA HIS A 6 36.54 12.94 -58.17
C HIS A 6 35.27 13.35 -57.43
N TYR A 7 34.43 14.20 -58.05
CA TYR A 7 33.15 14.60 -57.46
C TYR A 7 32.17 13.42 -57.34
N ARG A 8 32.10 12.55 -58.36
CA ARG A 8 31.30 11.32 -58.29
C ARG A 8 31.79 10.38 -57.20
N HIS A 9 33.10 10.21 -57.05
CA HIS A 9 33.68 9.38 -55.98
C HIS A 9 33.31 9.92 -54.58
N LYS A 10 33.36 11.23 -54.38
CA LYS A 10 32.93 11.88 -53.12
C LYS A 10 31.43 11.66 -52.85
N GLN A 11 30.59 11.83 -53.87
CA GLN A 11 29.14 11.60 -53.75
C GLN A 11 28.84 10.13 -53.39
N HIS A 12 29.46 9.16 -54.07
CA HIS A 12 29.27 7.75 -53.76
C HIS A 12 29.75 7.36 -52.37
N THR A 13 30.87 7.95 -51.92
CA THR A 13 31.39 7.70 -50.56
C THR A 13 30.44 8.25 -49.50
N PHE A 14 29.93 9.46 -49.71
CA PHE A 14 28.95 10.07 -48.81
C PHE A 14 27.62 9.31 -48.79
N ASP A 15 27.11 8.91 -49.96
CA ASP A 15 25.89 8.09 -50.07
C ASP A 15 26.05 6.73 -49.37
N ALA A 16 27.19 6.05 -49.57
CA ALA A 16 27.50 4.81 -48.86
C ALA A 16 27.58 5.02 -47.34
N PHE A 17 28.18 6.12 -46.89
CA PHE A 17 28.22 6.49 -45.47
C PHE A 17 26.80 6.70 -44.91
N CYS A 18 25.96 7.52 -45.56
CA CYS A 18 24.59 7.77 -45.13
C CYS A 18 23.77 6.47 -45.04
N LYS A 19 23.84 5.62 -46.08
CA LYS A 19 23.17 4.31 -46.09
C LYS A 19 23.64 3.41 -44.95
N ARG A 20 24.94 3.39 -44.67
CA ARG A 20 25.52 2.61 -43.57
C ARG A 20 25.06 3.12 -42.21
N THR A 21 25.07 4.43 -42.01
CA THR A 21 24.61 5.06 -40.76
C THR A 21 23.14 4.75 -40.51
N ILE A 22 22.25 4.95 -41.49
CA ILE A 22 20.82 4.64 -41.35
C ILE A 22 20.59 3.16 -40.99
N ARG A 23 21.31 2.24 -41.67
CA ARG A 23 21.21 0.80 -41.38
C ARG A 23 21.67 0.46 -39.96
N ASN A 24 22.76 1.07 -39.51
CA ASN A 24 23.30 0.82 -38.18
C ASN A 24 22.39 1.37 -37.08
N GLU A 25 21.86 2.59 -37.26
CA GLU A 25 20.91 3.18 -36.30
C GLU A 25 19.60 2.39 -36.24
N SER A 26 19.10 1.93 -37.38
CA SER A 26 17.94 1.03 -37.40
C SER A 26 18.22 -0.27 -36.63
N ALA A 27 19.38 -0.89 -36.84
CA ALA A 27 19.75 -2.10 -36.09
C ALA A 27 19.93 -1.82 -34.58
N ASN A 28 20.43 -0.65 -34.21
CA ASN A 28 20.56 -0.23 -32.82
C ASN A 28 19.19 -0.03 -32.17
N ALA A 29 18.26 0.64 -32.86
CA ALA A 29 16.89 0.83 -32.39
C ALA A 29 16.17 -0.51 -32.17
N PHE A 30 16.25 -1.44 -33.13
CA PHE A 30 15.67 -2.78 -32.95
C PHE A 30 16.30 -3.56 -31.80
N ARG A 31 17.60 -3.41 -31.59
CA ARG A 31 18.29 -4.02 -30.43
C ARG A 31 17.77 -3.44 -29.12
N GLN A 32 17.58 -2.13 -29.04
CA GLN A 32 17.04 -1.46 -27.85
C GLN A 32 15.60 -1.91 -27.56
N ILE A 33 14.74 -1.98 -28.59
CA ILE A 33 13.36 -2.47 -28.44
C ILE A 33 13.35 -3.90 -27.90
N ARG A 34 14.18 -4.80 -28.45
CA ARG A 34 14.27 -6.18 -27.98
C ARG A 34 14.73 -6.26 -26.52
N VAL A 35 15.77 -5.51 -26.15
CA VAL A 35 16.26 -5.47 -24.76
C VAL A 35 15.19 -4.93 -23.82
N GLN A 36 14.37 -3.96 -24.26
CA GLN A 36 13.25 -3.47 -23.46
C GLN A 36 12.16 -4.54 -23.30
N GLN A 37 11.77 -5.23 -24.38
CA GLN A 37 10.77 -6.31 -24.33
C GLN A 37 11.22 -7.49 -23.46
N ASP A 38 12.52 -7.82 -23.44
CA ASP A 38 13.07 -8.89 -22.60
C ASP A 38 13.07 -8.53 -21.10
N ARG A 39 12.98 -7.23 -20.75
CA ARG A 39 13.11 -6.74 -19.36
C ARG A 39 11.84 -6.14 -18.78
N PHE A 40 10.93 -5.69 -19.63
CA PHE A 40 9.73 -4.95 -19.23
C PHE A 40 8.50 -5.52 -19.90
N VAL A 41 7.40 -5.51 -19.15
CA VAL A 41 6.05 -5.80 -19.64
C VAL A 41 5.23 -4.51 -19.59
N SER A 42 4.31 -4.34 -20.54
CA SER A 42 3.36 -3.22 -20.50
C SER A 42 2.43 -3.38 -19.29
N LEU A 43 2.02 -2.27 -18.68
CA LEU A 43 1.04 -2.32 -17.59
C LEU A 43 -0.29 -2.95 -18.03
N SER A 44 -0.68 -2.76 -19.30
CA SER A 44 -1.90 -3.36 -19.86
C SER A 44 -1.80 -4.87 -20.06
N ASP A 45 -0.58 -5.41 -20.11
CA ASP A 45 -0.31 -6.83 -20.32
C ASP A 45 0.09 -7.53 -19.00
N LEU A 46 0.05 -6.80 -17.87
CA LEU A 46 0.30 -7.39 -16.56
C LEU A 46 -0.82 -8.37 -16.20
N PRO A 47 -0.48 -9.55 -15.63
CA PRO A 47 -1.48 -10.42 -15.05
C PRO A 47 -2.13 -9.74 -13.84
N GLU A 48 -3.35 -10.16 -13.50
CA GLU A 48 -4.14 -9.54 -12.42
C GLU A 48 -3.38 -9.53 -11.10
N GLU A 49 -2.67 -10.60 -10.76
CA GLU A 49 -1.88 -10.69 -9.53
C GLU A 49 -0.74 -9.65 -9.49
N GLY A 50 -0.12 -9.39 -10.64
CA GLY A 50 0.94 -8.38 -10.77
C GLY A 50 0.38 -6.95 -10.71
N SER A 51 -0.80 -6.74 -11.28
CA SER A 51 -1.52 -5.47 -11.18
C SER A 51 -1.95 -5.18 -9.75
N GLU A 52 -2.52 -6.17 -9.05
CA GLU A 52 -2.91 -6.03 -7.64
C GLU A 52 -1.72 -5.75 -6.73
N ALA A 53 -0.58 -6.43 -6.93
CA ALA A 53 0.62 -6.20 -6.15
C ALA A 53 1.19 -4.78 -6.29
N LEU A 54 0.91 -4.12 -7.41
CA LEU A 54 1.32 -2.73 -7.69
C LEU A 54 0.20 -1.72 -7.40
N ALA A 55 -1.02 -2.19 -7.14
CA ALA A 55 -2.16 -1.33 -6.90
C ALA A 55 -2.02 -0.59 -5.57
N THR A 56 -2.47 0.66 -5.57
CA THR A 56 -2.73 1.42 -4.34
C THR A 56 -4.20 1.77 -4.34
N TYR A 57 -4.87 1.49 -3.24
CA TYR A 57 -6.28 1.82 -3.06
C TYR A 57 -6.39 3.08 -2.21
N ASP A 58 -7.25 4.00 -2.64
CA ASP A 58 -7.64 5.13 -1.82
C ASP A 58 -8.35 4.63 -0.56
N LEU A 59 -8.01 5.23 0.59
CA LEU A 59 -8.69 4.95 1.85
C LEU A 59 -9.68 6.08 2.11
N TYR A 60 -10.96 5.76 2.03
CA TYR A 60 -12.00 6.76 2.19
C TYR A 60 -12.53 6.81 3.63
N PRO A 61 -12.81 8.00 4.20
CA PRO A 61 -13.27 8.12 5.58
C PRO A 61 -14.57 7.35 5.92
N TRP A 62 -15.44 7.11 4.93
CA TRP A 62 -16.69 6.36 5.13
C TRP A 62 -16.50 4.83 5.12
N GLU A 63 -15.30 4.33 4.80
CA GLU A 63 -14.94 2.92 4.95
C GLU A 63 -14.53 2.56 6.38
N TYR A 64 -14.59 3.54 7.29
CA TYR A 64 -14.15 3.38 8.67
C TYR A 64 -15.25 3.78 9.64
N THR A 65 -15.35 3.01 10.72
CA THR A 65 -16.12 3.41 11.90
C THR A 65 -15.22 4.17 12.87
N SER A 66 -15.63 5.37 13.26
CA SER A 66 -14.87 6.25 14.15
C SER A 66 -15.25 6.07 15.62
N PHE A 67 -14.24 5.93 16.48
CA PHE A 67 -14.39 5.87 17.93
C PHE A 67 -13.60 6.99 18.60
N PRO A 68 -14.27 8.05 19.11
CA PRO A 68 -13.60 9.08 19.89
C PRO A 68 -13.27 8.55 21.29
N VAL A 69 -12.00 8.63 21.70
CA VAL A 69 -11.53 8.16 23.01
C VAL A 69 -10.38 9.02 23.52
N GLY A 70 -10.50 9.54 24.74
CA GLY A 70 -9.39 10.25 25.40
C GLY A 70 -8.86 11.51 24.70
N GLY A 71 -9.65 12.11 23.80
CA GLY A 71 -9.24 13.25 22.96
C GLY A 71 -8.73 12.86 21.57
N ASP A 72 -8.54 11.57 21.31
CA ASP A 72 -8.12 11.00 20.04
C ASP A 72 -9.32 10.37 19.30
N VAL A 73 -9.18 10.13 18.00
CA VAL A 73 -10.18 9.42 17.17
C VAL A 73 -9.54 8.21 16.53
N ILE A 74 -10.03 7.02 16.87
CA ILE A 74 -9.57 5.75 16.29
C ILE A 74 -10.52 5.37 15.15
N LEU A 75 -9.94 4.97 14.02
CA LEU A 75 -10.67 4.53 12.83
C LEU A 75 -10.52 3.02 12.68
N ILE A 76 -11.64 2.30 12.64
CA ILE A 76 -11.69 0.84 12.48
C ILE A 76 -12.29 0.52 11.11
N LYS A 77 -11.53 -0.19 10.27
CA LYS A 77 -11.97 -0.63 8.92
C LYS A 77 -12.78 -1.92 8.96
N ASP A 78 -12.46 -2.82 9.89
CA ASP A 78 -13.12 -4.12 9.98
C ASP A 78 -14.52 -3.93 10.58
N ASP A 79 -15.56 -4.12 9.76
CA ASP A 79 -16.96 -3.93 10.16
C ASP A 79 -17.36 -4.85 11.31
N ARG A 80 -16.89 -6.11 11.31
CA ARG A 80 -17.21 -7.08 12.37
C ARG A 80 -16.62 -6.64 13.71
N LEU A 81 -15.38 -6.14 13.70
CA LEU A 81 -14.75 -5.58 14.89
C LEU A 81 -15.44 -4.28 15.32
N ALA A 82 -15.79 -3.40 14.38
CA ALA A 82 -16.49 -2.16 14.65
C ALA A 82 -17.86 -2.40 15.30
N ASP A 83 -18.64 -3.36 14.81
CA ASP A 83 -19.92 -3.75 15.37
C ASP A 83 -19.76 -4.31 16.80
N ALA A 84 -18.79 -5.18 17.01
CA ALA A 84 -18.49 -5.73 18.32
C ALA A 84 -18.08 -4.62 19.32
N LEU A 85 -17.18 -3.73 18.91
CA LEU A 85 -16.77 -2.56 19.72
C LEU A 85 -17.94 -1.61 19.99
N THR A 86 -18.88 -1.46 19.05
CA THR A 86 -20.07 -0.63 19.24
C THR A 86 -21.03 -1.23 20.26
N ALA A 87 -21.15 -2.57 20.31
CA ALA A 87 -21.95 -3.28 21.30
C ALA A 87 -21.32 -3.28 22.70
N LEU A 88 -20.00 -3.08 22.83
CA LEU A 88 -19.34 -2.99 24.13
C LEU A 88 -19.80 -1.76 24.93
N PRO A 89 -19.99 -1.89 26.25
CA PRO A 89 -20.16 -0.74 27.13
C PRO A 89 -18.98 0.23 26.98
N GLN A 90 -19.26 1.53 26.87
CA GLN A 90 -18.25 2.57 26.63
C GLN A 90 -17.05 2.48 27.60
N ARG A 91 -17.29 2.26 28.90
CA ARG A 91 -16.23 2.12 29.93
C ARG A 91 -15.23 0.99 29.65
N PHE A 92 -15.63 -0.03 28.90
CA PHE A 92 -14.82 -1.19 28.52
C PHE A 92 -14.16 -0.96 27.16
N ARG A 93 -14.94 -0.46 26.21
CA ARG A 93 -14.48 -0.05 24.89
C ARG A 93 -13.33 0.96 24.97
N ASP A 94 -13.51 2.02 25.76
CA ASP A 94 -12.51 3.09 25.86
C ASP A 94 -11.18 2.58 26.44
N ILE A 95 -11.22 1.66 27.42
CA ILE A 95 -10.01 1.04 27.97
C ILE A 95 -9.32 0.14 26.94
N LEU A 96 -10.07 -0.67 26.19
CA LEU A 96 -9.51 -1.50 25.12
C LEU A 96 -8.86 -0.65 24.03
N LEU A 97 -9.58 0.39 23.59
CA LEU A 97 -9.11 1.29 22.55
C LEU A 97 -7.84 2.03 22.98
N MET A 98 -7.81 2.57 24.20
CA MET A 98 -6.62 3.21 24.76
C MET A 98 -5.43 2.23 24.88
N TYR A 99 -5.68 0.98 25.28
CA TYR A 99 -4.61 -0.01 25.48
C TYR A 99 -4.02 -0.52 24.16
N TRP A 100 -4.88 -0.93 23.21
CA TRP A 100 -4.45 -1.58 21.98
C TRP A 100 -4.07 -0.62 20.86
N PHE A 101 -4.78 0.50 20.72
CA PHE A 101 -4.59 1.41 19.58
C PHE A 101 -3.80 2.66 19.95
N LEU A 102 -3.89 3.13 21.20
CA LEU A 102 -3.08 4.26 21.69
C LEU A 102 -1.83 3.80 22.45
N GLU A 103 -1.61 2.48 22.55
CA GLU A 103 -0.47 1.84 23.24
C GLU A 103 -0.23 2.32 24.68
N LEU A 104 -1.30 2.76 25.37
CA LEU A 104 -1.20 3.26 26.73
C LEU A 104 -1.13 2.12 27.75
N ALA A 105 -0.22 2.23 28.71
CA ALA A 105 -0.15 1.29 29.82
C ALA A 105 -1.34 1.47 30.78
N ASP A 106 -1.72 0.41 31.51
CA ASP A 106 -2.81 0.45 32.50
C ASP A 106 -2.68 1.59 33.53
N ARG A 107 -1.46 2.05 33.82
CA ARG A 107 -1.20 3.22 34.68
C ARG A 107 -1.64 4.53 34.02
N GLU A 108 -1.26 4.74 32.77
CA GLU A 108 -1.56 5.97 32.01
C GLU A 108 -3.05 6.08 31.70
N ILE A 109 -3.68 4.95 31.37
CA ILE A 109 -5.14 4.84 31.25
C ILE A 109 -5.82 5.19 32.58
N GLY A 110 -5.29 4.69 33.69
CA GLY A 110 -5.78 5.00 35.03
C GLY A 110 -5.71 6.49 35.34
N GLU A 111 -4.61 7.15 34.98
CA GLU A 111 -4.44 8.60 35.14
C GLU A 111 -5.43 9.38 34.26
N ARG A 112 -5.62 8.99 33.00
CA ARG A 112 -6.59 9.66 32.10
C ARG A 112 -8.04 9.51 32.56
N LEU A 113 -8.40 8.36 33.10
CA LEU A 113 -9.78 8.04 33.51
C LEU A 113 -10.06 8.28 35.01
N ASN A 114 -9.07 8.76 35.77
CA ASN A 114 -9.13 8.86 37.24
C ASN A 114 -9.49 7.52 37.92
N LEU A 115 -8.85 6.44 37.49
CA LEU A 115 -9.03 5.09 38.00
C LEU A 115 -7.72 4.53 38.56
N SER A 116 -7.84 3.60 39.52
CA SER A 116 -6.66 2.84 39.94
C SER A 116 -6.19 1.91 38.82
N ARG A 117 -4.87 1.68 38.71
CA ARG A 117 -4.29 0.70 37.78
C ARG A 117 -4.96 -0.68 37.88
N ARG A 118 -5.28 -1.12 39.11
CA ARG A 118 -5.94 -2.42 39.35
C ARG A 118 -7.35 -2.45 38.74
N THR A 119 -8.10 -1.36 38.86
CA THR A 119 -9.43 -1.22 38.26
C THR A 119 -9.33 -1.26 36.75
N VAL A 120 -8.36 -0.58 36.14
CA VAL A 120 -8.14 -0.61 34.69
C VAL A 120 -7.85 -2.02 34.21
N ASN A 121 -6.89 -2.72 34.83
CA ASN A 121 -6.54 -4.10 34.47
C ASN A 121 -7.77 -5.03 34.54
N ASN A 122 -8.55 -4.96 35.61
CA ASN A 122 -9.77 -5.78 35.75
C ASN A 122 -10.80 -5.46 34.65
N ARG A 123 -11.04 -4.18 34.37
CA ARG A 123 -11.97 -3.76 33.32
C ARG A 123 -11.47 -4.14 31.93
N ARG A 124 -10.15 -4.09 31.68
CA ARG A 124 -9.53 -4.51 30.44
C ARG A 124 -9.73 -6.01 30.21
N GLN A 125 -9.52 -6.84 31.23
CA GLN A 125 -9.77 -8.28 31.11
C GLN A 125 -11.24 -8.57 30.83
N GLN A 126 -12.16 -7.94 31.58
CA GLN A 126 -13.61 -8.08 31.34
C GLN A 126 -14.03 -7.63 29.94
N ALA A 127 -13.47 -6.51 29.48
CA ALA A 127 -13.71 -5.99 28.15
C ALA A 127 -13.25 -6.98 27.07
N TYR A 128 -12.08 -7.60 27.27
CA TYR A 128 -11.54 -8.59 26.35
C TYR A 128 -12.41 -9.85 26.25
N GLU A 129 -12.84 -10.42 27.37
CA GLU A 129 -13.74 -11.58 27.37
C GLU A 129 -15.06 -11.26 26.65
N LEU A 130 -15.66 -10.10 26.96
CA LEU A 130 -16.90 -9.68 26.33
C LEU A 130 -16.75 -9.42 24.83
N LEU A 131 -15.62 -8.84 24.40
CA LEU A 131 -15.31 -8.66 22.99
C LEU A 131 -15.20 -10.01 22.27
N LYS A 132 -14.53 -11.00 22.90
CA LYS A 132 -14.42 -12.35 22.37
C LYS A 132 -15.79 -13.00 22.19
N GLU A 133 -16.68 -12.88 23.18
CA GLU A 133 -18.06 -13.37 23.11
C GLU A 133 -18.84 -12.71 21.96
N LEU A 134 -18.76 -11.38 21.84
CA LEU A 134 -19.46 -10.62 20.79
C LEU A 134 -18.93 -10.90 19.39
N MET A 135 -17.65 -11.22 19.28
CA MET A 135 -17.04 -11.66 18.02
C MET A 135 -17.33 -13.12 17.68
N GLY A 136 -18.09 -13.87 18.49
CA GLY A 136 -18.51 -15.23 18.17
C GLY A 136 -17.62 -16.34 18.74
N GLY A 137 -16.83 -16.05 19.79
CA GLY A 137 -16.34 -17.03 20.78
C GLY A 137 -15.27 -18.05 20.34
N ASP A 138 -15.26 -18.49 19.09
CA ASP A 138 -14.39 -19.55 18.58
C ASP A 138 -13.31 -18.97 17.65
N ALA A 139 -12.41 -18.17 18.23
CA ALA A 139 -11.15 -17.78 17.57
C ALA A 139 -10.01 -18.80 17.84
N ASN A 140 -10.38 -20.05 18.15
CA ASN A 140 -9.48 -21.18 18.30
C ASN A 140 -9.76 -22.18 17.17
N GLU A 141 -9.40 -21.80 15.94
CA GLU A 141 -9.10 -22.75 14.86
C GLU A 141 -7.84 -22.28 14.12
#